data_AF-A0A832WX41-F1
#
_entry.id   AF-A0A832WX41-F1
#
_cell.length_a   1.000
_cell.length_b   1.000
_cell.length_c   1.000
_cell.angle_alpha   90.00
_cell.angle_beta   90.00
_cell.angle_gamma   90.00
#
_symmetry.space_group_name_H-M   'P 1'
#
loop_
_entity.id
_entity.type
_entity.pdbx_description
1 polymer ?
#
loop_
_entity_poly.entity_id
_entity_poly.type
_entity_poly.pdbx_seq_one_letter_code
_entity_poly.pdbx_strand_id
1 'polypeptide(L)'
;MFWSKDYIVERLSEIPRTLEDISIEVFEGVPPTNDFLQKAGLSSENCTDVSCVCRDSHTNVSIEQASIEKELMYPYVDDSVLNEFAVQSTQYQFMVPYKILDNNIRKEYRIFQPEELKAEFPVAYKQLLEIKQQSETEEDEFVSTDYRFENESFLRYINTPKIIITSNSRLQASYDPTGKHVFANGVGVVLGDPTLYLYVTAVLNSSIARAFPEVWSRKGVQSRSKLNSQMLKRFPVAFPKKDGIENIISTISRYLIYLNRQKQMAKAYAIPGYQELIDFYKRISDLLIVDTYITNDLDPKLLDVLAENITASDGGFEYSDDINLLIGLQEIKKNILSAPDFGKCRFSNEFTNILATLKNNAVW
;
A
#
# COMPACT_ATOMS: atom_id res chain seq x y z
N MET A 1 11.01 20.28 27.41
CA MET A 1 9.70 19.65 27.65
C MET A 1 9.73 18.26 27.02
N PHE A 2 9.35 17.21 27.75
CA PHE A 2 9.29 15.85 27.20
C PHE A 2 7.88 15.67 26.62
N TRP A 3 7.77 15.35 25.33
CA TRP A 3 6.46 15.12 24.71
C TRP A 3 5.94 13.76 25.17
N SER A 4 4.91 13.78 26.02
CA SER A 4 4.20 12.57 26.41
C SER A 4 3.41 12.04 25.22
N LYS A 5 3.18 10.73 25.24
CA LYS A 5 2.27 10.03 24.32
C LYS A 5 0.94 10.75 24.20
N ASP A 6 0.38 11.15 25.34
CA ASP A 6 -0.93 11.77 25.44
C ASP A 6 -1.03 13.11 24.73
N TYR A 7 0.04 13.91 24.79
CA TYR A 7 0.09 15.22 24.16
C TYR A 7 0.26 15.12 22.63
N ILE A 8 1.03 14.14 22.15
CA ILE A 8 1.11 13.83 20.71
C ILE A 8 -0.28 13.43 20.18
N VAL A 9 -0.97 12.51 20.87
CA VAL A 9 -2.30 12.05 20.47
C VAL A 9 -3.33 13.19 20.50
N GLU A 10 -3.25 14.08 21.50
CA GLU A 10 -4.11 15.27 21.59
C GLU A 10 -3.92 16.18 20.38
N ARG A 11 -2.67 16.56 20.07
CA ARG A 11 -2.35 17.39 18.90
C ARG A 11 -2.82 16.79 17.59
N LEU A 12 -2.61 15.48 17.39
CA LEU A 12 -3.09 14.79 16.19
C LEU A 12 -4.62 14.76 16.10
N SER A 13 -5.32 14.74 17.25
CA SER A 13 -6.79 14.75 17.32
C SER A 13 -7.40 16.10 16.97
N GLU A 14 -6.64 17.19 17.10
CA GLU A 14 -7.07 18.57 16.78
C GLU A 14 -6.98 18.88 15.28
N ILE A 15 -6.33 18.03 14.47
CA ILE A 15 -6.21 18.24 13.03
C ILE A 15 -7.61 18.09 12.40
N PRO A 16 -8.16 19.14 11.77
CA PRO A 16 -9.56 19.15 11.36
C PRO A 16 -9.82 18.33 10.09
N ARG A 17 -8.82 18.24 9.21
CA ARG A 17 -8.90 17.55 7.93
C ARG A 17 -8.52 16.08 8.11
N THR A 18 -9.29 15.22 7.47
CA THR A 18 -9.16 13.77 7.53
C THR A 18 -8.96 13.17 6.15
N LEU A 19 -8.64 11.88 6.10
CA LEU A 19 -8.49 11.14 4.84
C LEU A 19 -9.80 11.11 4.05
N GLU A 20 -10.94 11.05 4.72
CA GLU A 20 -12.27 11.15 4.10
C GLU A 20 -12.44 12.45 3.31
N ASP A 21 -11.94 13.58 3.83
CA ASP A 21 -12.09 14.89 3.19
C ASP A 21 -11.31 15.03 1.88
N ILE A 22 -10.27 14.21 1.67
CA ILE A 22 -9.42 14.25 0.47
C ILE A 22 -9.61 13.02 -0.44
N SER A 23 -10.48 12.09 -0.04
CA SER A 23 -10.73 10.84 -0.77
C SER A 23 -12.04 10.90 -1.53
N ILE A 24 -12.06 10.29 -2.71
CA ILE A 24 -13.30 9.92 -3.41
C ILE A 24 -13.97 8.77 -2.65
N GLU A 25 -13.18 7.80 -2.21
CA GLU A 25 -13.65 6.68 -1.40
C GLU A 25 -12.54 6.04 -0.58
N VAL A 26 -12.93 5.49 0.56
CA VAL A 26 -12.14 4.57 1.37
C VAL A 26 -12.95 3.28 1.57
N PHE A 27 -12.47 2.15 1.07
CA PHE A 27 -13.23 0.92 0.94
C PHE A 27 -12.45 -0.32 1.42
N GLU A 28 -13.16 -1.40 1.76
CA GLU A 28 -12.53 -2.66 2.18
C GLU A 28 -12.09 -3.49 0.98
N GLY A 29 -11.00 -4.25 1.16
CA GLY A 29 -10.56 -5.29 0.24
C GLY A 29 -11.45 -6.53 0.25
N VAL A 30 -10.96 -7.59 -0.39
CA VAL A 30 -11.65 -8.89 -0.41
C VAL A 30 -11.36 -9.68 0.87
N PRO A 31 -12.28 -10.56 1.31
CA PRO A 31 -11.96 -11.52 2.35
C PRO A 31 -10.84 -12.47 1.88
N PRO A 32 -10.01 -13.00 2.82
CA PRO A 32 -8.95 -13.94 2.49
C PRO A 32 -9.56 -15.31 2.19
N THR A 33 -10.09 -15.48 0.98
CA THR A 33 -10.71 -16.73 0.54
C THR A 33 -9.83 -17.39 -0.53
N ASN A 34 -9.59 -18.69 -0.38
CA ASN A 34 -8.82 -19.47 -1.35
C ASN A 34 -9.59 -19.70 -2.65
N ASP A 35 -10.91 -19.64 -2.61
CA ASP A 35 -11.80 -20.05 -3.69
C ASP A 35 -11.54 -19.29 -5.00
N PHE A 36 -11.18 -18.01 -4.92
CA PHE A 36 -10.91 -17.20 -6.11
C PHE A 36 -9.42 -17.03 -6.42
N LEU A 37 -8.54 -17.68 -5.65
CA LEU A 37 -7.09 -17.54 -5.79
C LEU A 37 -6.51 -18.61 -6.69
N GLN A 38 -5.77 -18.18 -7.71
CA GLN A 38 -5.03 -19.04 -8.61
C GLN A 38 -3.54 -18.78 -8.49
N LYS A 39 -2.74 -19.82 -8.42
CA LYS A 39 -1.28 -19.67 -8.43
C LYS A 39 -0.82 -19.35 -9.86
N ALA A 40 -0.25 -18.17 -10.06
CA ALA A 40 0.45 -17.83 -11.29
C ALA A 40 1.62 -18.82 -11.48
N GLY A 41 1.63 -19.50 -12.62
CA GLY A 41 2.66 -20.50 -12.93
C GLY A 41 4.05 -19.87 -13.00
N LEU A 42 4.88 -20.15 -12.00
CA LEU A 42 6.34 -20.09 -12.13
C LEU A 42 6.78 -21.43 -12.72
N SER A 43 7.57 -21.41 -13.80
CA SER A 43 8.26 -22.58 -14.31
C SER A 43 8.95 -23.29 -13.15
N SER A 44 8.71 -24.60 -13.03
CA SER A 44 9.16 -25.45 -11.94
C SER A 44 10.68 -25.56 -11.90
N GLU A 45 11.36 -24.56 -11.35
CA GLU A 45 12.76 -24.67 -10.95
C GLU A 45 12.99 -23.70 -9.78
N ASN A 46 13.12 -24.30 -8.59
CA ASN A 46 13.53 -23.70 -7.32
C ASN A 46 12.44 -22.96 -6.51
N CYS A 47 11.71 -23.71 -5.69
CA CYS A 47 11.13 -23.14 -4.46
C CYS A 47 11.12 -24.19 -3.34
N THR A 48 12.11 -24.08 -2.45
CA THR A 48 11.94 -24.41 -1.03
C THR A 48 11.71 -23.09 -0.31
N ASP A 49 10.46 -22.79 0.04
CA ASP A 49 10.17 -22.11 1.30
C ASP A 49 8.69 -22.25 1.67
N VAL A 50 8.50 -22.72 2.90
CA VAL A 50 7.25 -23.07 3.57
C VAL A 50 6.82 -21.87 4.39
N SER A 51 5.64 -21.29 4.11
CA SER A 51 4.83 -20.55 5.11
C SER A 51 3.48 -19.99 4.62
N CYS A 52 2.99 -20.34 3.42
CA CYS A 52 1.53 -20.35 3.23
C CYS A 52 1.04 -21.74 3.68
N VAL A 53 0.22 -21.79 4.72
CA VAL A 53 -0.57 -22.98 5.04
C VAL A 53 -1.63 -23.11 3.94
N CYS A 54 -1.19 -23.53 2.76
CA CYS A 54 -2.05 -24.07 1.73
C CYS A 54 -2.47 -25.46 2.21
N ARG A 55 -3.75 -25.67 2.52
CA ARG A 55 -4.30 -27.02 2.45
C ARG A 55 -4.36 -27.39 0.97
N ASP A 56 -3.84 -28.57 0.67
CA ASP A 56 -3.67 -29.12 -0.65
C ASP A 56 -5.00 -29.19 -1.43
N SER A 57 -5.16 -28.36 -2.47
CA SER A 57 -6.03 -28.63 -3.62
C SER A 57 -5.32 -28.18 -4.90
N HIS A 58 -4.34 -28.98 -5.30
CA HIS A 58 -3.62 -28.78 -6.56
C HIS A 58 -4.47 -29.22 -7.75
N THR A 59 -5.27 -28.33 -8.33
CA THR A 59 -5.63 -28.46 -9.75
C THR A 59 -4.48 -27.83 -10.54
N ASN A 60 -3.51 -28.67 -10.95
CA ASN A 60 -2.45 -28.28 -11.87
C ASN A 60 -3.09 -27.98 -13.24
N VAL A 61 -3.63 -26.79 -13.42
CA VAL A 61 -4.01 -26.28 -14.74
C VAL A 61 -2.73 -26.09 -15.53
N SER A 62 -2.65 -26.72 -16.70
CA SER A 62 -1.47 -26.65 -17.56
C SER A 62 -1.14 -25.19 -17.89
N ILE A 63 0.16 -24.90 -17.90
CA ILE A 63 0.78 -23.56 -18.03
C ILE A 63 0.27 -22.78 -19.26
N GLU A 64 -0.23 -23.47 -20.29
CA GLU A 64 -0.77 -22.87 -21.51
C GLU A 64 -2.21 -22.37 -21.37
N GLN A 65 -3.07 -23.00 -20.55
CA GLN A 65 -4.50 -22.66 -20.47
C GLN A 65 -4.80 -21.49 -19.53
N ALA A 66 -4.02 -21.33 -18.45
CA ALA A 66 -4.07 -20.15 -17.58
C ALA A 66 -3.66 -18.84 -18.31
N SER A 67 -3.02 -18.96 -19.48
CA SER A 67 -2.61 -17.80 -20.28
C SER A 67 -3.75 -17.16 -21.10
N ILE A 68 -4.89 -17.84 -21.26
CA ILE A 68 -5.96 -17.47 -22.20
C ILE A 68 -7.02 -16.55 -21.56
N GLU A 69 -7.25 -16.63 -20.25
CA GLU A 69 -8.32 -15.89 -19.56
C GLU A 69 -7.79 -14.79 -18.63
N LYS A 70 -6.69 -14.12 -19.04
CA LYS A 70 -6.03 -13.07 -18.24
C LYS A 70 -6.94 -11.88 -17.91
N GLU A 71 -8.02 -11.68 -18.66
CA GLU A 71 -8.98 -10.60 -18.45
C GLU A 71 -9.73 -10.72 -17.13
N LEU A 72 -9.90 -11.95 -16.62
CA LEU A 72 -10.52 -12.22 -15.33
C LEU A 72 -9.49 -12.25 -14.19
N MET A 73 -8.19 -12.26 -14.49
CA MET A 73 -7.13 -12.50 -13.50
C MET A 73 -6.43 -11.22 -13.10
N TYR A 74 -6.55 -10.87 -11.83
CA TYR A 74 -5.95 -9.67 -11.25
C TYR A 74 -4.83 -10.02 -10.27
N PRO A 75 -3.70 -9.28 -10.25
CA PRO A 75 -2.64 -9.52 -9.27
C PRO A 75 -3.17 -9.41 -7.84
N TYR A 76 -2.78 -10.36 -6.98
CA TYR A 76 -3.27 -10.43 -5.61
C TYR A 76 -2.21 -10.04 -4.57
N VAL A 77 -2.64 -9.22 -3.62
CA VAL A 77 -1.86 -8.74 -2.49
C VAL A 77 -2.41 -9.36 -1.21
N ASP A 78 -1.60 -10.23 -0.62
CA ASP A 78 -1.91 -10.92 0.63
C ASP A 78 -1.57 -10.03 1.83
N ASP A 79 -2.33 -10.17 2.92
CA ASP A 79 -2.16 -9.38 4.15
C ASP A 79 -0.92 -9.79 4.96
N SER A 80 -0.36 -10.97 4.71
CA SER A 80 0.89 -11.46 5.28
C SER A 80 2.15 -10.78 4.71
N VAL A 81 2.04 -10.11 3.57
CA VAL A 81 3.18 -9.52 2.87
C VAL A 81 3.39 -8.06 3.31
N LEU A 82 4.66 -7.68 3.54
CA LEU A 82 5.03 -6.31 3.89
C LEU A 82 5.03 -5.42 2.65
N ASN A 83 3.96 -4.66 2.46
CA ASN A 83 3.72 -3.79 1.30
C ASN A 83 4.02 -2.33 1.61
N GLU A 84 5.22 -2.04 2.10
CA GLU A 84 5.60 -0.67 2.45
C GLU A 84 6.04 0.10 1.20
N PHE A 85 5.35 1.21 0.89
CA PHE A 85 5.50 2.06 -0.30
C PHE A 85 5.17 1.39 -1.64
N ALA A 86 5.68 0.20 -1.90
CA ALA A 86 5.48 -0.54 -3.13
C ALA A 86 4.60 -1.77 -2.93
N VAL A 87 3.69 -2.01 -3.90
CA VAL A 87 2.85 -3.21 -3.89
C VAL A 87 3.72 -4.43 -4.21
N GLN A 88 3.70 -5.41 -3.32
CA GLN A 88 4.28 -6.72 -3.56
C GLN A 88 3.16 -7.69 -3.93
N SER A 89 3.01 -7.93 -5.23
CA SER A 89 2.15 -9.02 -5.70
C SER A 89 2.69 -10.35 -5.19
N THR A 90 1.78 -11.20 -4.74
CA THR A 90 2.10 -12.60 -4.51
C THR A 90 2.23 -13.34 -5.84
N GLN A 91 2.65 -14.60 -5.77
CA GLN A 91 2.51 -15.52 -6.90
C GLN A 91 1.04 -15.86 -7.21
N TYR A 92 0.07 -15.29 -6.51
CA TYR A 92 -1.35 -15.57 -6.73
C TYR A 92 -2.02 -14.46 -7.55
N GLN A 93 -3.01 -14.87 -8.31
CA GLN A 93 -3.94 -14.02 -9.04
C GLN A 93 -5.34 -14.27 -8.48
N PHE A 94 -6.14 -13.21 -8.41
CA PHE A 94 -7.51 -13.25 -7.96
C PHE A 94 -8.43 -13.20 -9.17
N MET A 95 -9.32 -14.20 -9.27
CA MET A 95 -10.31 -14.29 -10.34
C MET A 95 -11.48 -13.36 -10.05
N VAL A 96 -11.78 -12.46 -10.98
CA VAL A 96 -12.88 -11.49 -10.93
C VAL A 96 -13.87 -11.83 -12.05
N PRO A 97 -14.92 -12.64 -11.80
CA PRO A 97 -15.91 -13.03 -12.80
C PRO A 97 -16.95 -11.92 -13.07
N TYR A 98 -16.46 -10.70 -13.33
CA TYR A 98 -17.27 -9.52 -13.59
C TYR A 98 -16.78 -8.78 -14.82
N LYS A 99 -17.74 -8.27 -15.60
CA LYS A 99 -17.50 -7.35 -16.69
C LYS A 99 -17.58 -5.91 -16.19
N ILE A 100 -16.52 -5.15 -16.39
CA ILE A 100 -16.49 -3.70 -16.14
C ILE A 100 -17.13 -3.01 -17.35
N LEU A 101 -18.15 -2.19 -17.12
CA LEU A 101 -18.98 -1.61 -18.17
C LEU A 101 -18.50 -0.23 -18.61
N ASP A 102 -17.86 0.52 -17.72
CA ASP A 102 -17.42 1.88 -17.98
C ASP A 102 -16.01 2.17 -17.46
N ASN A 103 -15.47 3.32 -17.86
CA ASN A 103 -14.14 3.77 -17.45
C ASN A 103 -14.15 4.91 -16.43
N ASN A 104 -15.29 5.17 -15.78
CA ASN A 104 -15.39 6.16 -14.71
C ASN A 104 -14.51 5.80 -13.50
N ILE A 105 -14.28 6.75 -12.59
CA ILE A 105 -13.55 6.47 -11.33
C ILE A 105 -14.33 5.46 -10.48
N ARG A 106 -15.65 5.66 -10.38
CA ARG A 106 -16.58 4.70 -9.78
C ARG A 106 -17.18 3.86 -10.90
N LYS A 107 -16.66 2.64 -11.05
CA LYS A 107 -16.99 1.73 -12.14
C LYS A 107 -18.40 1.14 -12.00
N GLU A 108 -19.10 1.04 -13.11
CA GLU A 108 -20.25 0.15 -13.27
C GLU A 108 -19.77 -1.25 -13.67
N TYR A 109 -20.41 -2.28 -13.12
CA TYR A 109 -20.04 -3.67 -13.38
C TYR A 109 -21.27 -4.58 -13.47
N ARG A 110 -21.11 -5.70 -14.18
CA ARG A 110 -22.09 -6.78 -14.27
C ARG A 110 -21.40 -8.12 -14.04
N ILE A 111 -22.02 -9.00 -13.27
CA ILE A 111 -21.55 -10.38 -13.13
C ILE A 111 -21.76 -11.13 -14.46
N PHE A 112 -20.76 -11.89 -14.91
CA PHE A 112 -20.93 -12.80 -16.05
C PHE A 112 -22.00 -13.83 -15.70
N GLN A 113 -22.92 -14.14 -16.62
CA GLN A 113 -23.87 -15.24 -16.40
C GLN A 113 -23.20 -16.59 -16.64
N PRO A 114 -23.65 -17.70 -16.03
CA PRO A 114 -23.03 -19.00 -16.17
C PRO A 114 -22.79 -19.43 -17.63
N GLU A 115 -23.75 -19.18 -18.52
CA GLU A 115 -23.66 -19.53 -19.95
C GLU A 115 -22.62 -18.67 -20.68
N GLU A 116 -22.55 -17.38 -20.35
CA GLU A 116 -21.58 -16.43 -20.89
C GLU A 116 -20.17 -16.80 -20.41
N LEU A 117 -20.02 -17.10 -19.12
CA LEU A 117 -18.76 -17.56 -18.54
C LEU A 117 -18.33 -18.89 -19.17
N LYS A 118 -19.25 -19.84 -19.38
CA LYS A 118 -18.95 -21.12 -20.04
C LYS A 118 -18.51 -20.96 -21.49
N ALA A 119 -19.07 -19.97 -22.20
CA ALA A 119 -18.77 -19.73 -23.61
C ALA A 119 -17.47 -18.94 -23.80
N GLU A 120 -17.26 -17.87 -23.02
CA GLU A 120 -16.14 -16.94 -23.16
C GLU A 120 -14.93 -17.32 -22.29
N PHE A 121 -15.17 -17.90 -21.11
CA PHE A 121 -14.17 -18.21 -20.10
C PHE A 121 -14.33 -19.65 -19.55
N PRO A 122 -14.22 -20.68 -20.40
CA PRO A 122 -14.50 -22.07 -20.03
C PRO A 122 -13.60 -22.62 -18.92
N VAL A 123 -12.41 -22.07 -18.70
CA VAL A 123 -11.50 -22.49 -17.61
C VAL A 123 -12.00 -21.94 -16.27
N ALA A 124 -12.26 -20.63 -16.18
CA ALA A 124 -12.85 -20.00 -15.02
C ALA A 124 -14.19 -20.64 -14.62
N TYR A 125 -15.04 -20.94 -15.61
CA TYR A 125 -16.31 -21.64 -15.37
C TYR A 125 -16.12 -23.00 -14.68
N LYS A 126 -15.18 -23.82 -15.17
CA LYS A 126 -14.91 -25.14 -14.58
C LYS A 126 -14.41 -25.04 -13.15
N GLN A 127 -13.52 -24.09 -12.87
CA GLN A 127 -12.98 -23.88 -11.52
C GLN A 127 -14.07 -23.46 -10.54
N LEU A 128 -14.94 -22.52 -10.91
CA LEU A 128 -16.06 -22.12 -10.06
C LEU A 128 -17.05 -23.26 -9.81
N LEU A 129 -17.28 -24.10 -10.81
CA LEU A 129 -18.11 -25.30 -10.66
C LEU A 129 -17.48 -26.31 -9.68
N GLU A 130 -16.16 -26.52 -9.74
CA GLU A 130 -15.42 -27.38 -8.80
C GLU A 130 -15.49 -26.86 -7.36
N ILE A 131 -15.37 -25.54 -7.17
CA ILE A 131 -15.50 -24.89 -5.85
C ILE A 131 -16.89 -25.13 -5.26
N LYS A 132 -17.96 -24.93 -6.06
CA LYS A 132 -19.33 -25.23 -5.63
C LYS A 132 -19.49 -26.69 -5.23
N GLN A 133 -18.92 -27.63 -6.00
CA GLN A 133 -19.01 -29.06 -5.68
C GLN A 133 -18.30 -29.43 -4.36
N GLN A 134 -17.36 -28.61 -3.89
CA GLN A 134 -16.65 -28.82 -2.63
C GLN A 134 -17.42 -28.29 -1.41
N SER A 135 -18.44 -27.44 -1.57
CA SER A 135 -19.13 -26.77 -0.46
C SER A 135 -20.26 -27.58 0.20
N GLU A 136 -20.29 -28.92 0.04
CA GLU A 136 -21.27 -29.88 0.62
C GLU A 136 -22.76 -29.49 0.51
N THR A 137 -23.08 -28.56 -0.40
CA THR A 137 -24.43 -28.08 -0.69
C THR A 137 -24.93 -28.85 -1.91
N GLU A 138 -26.17 -29.35 -1.85
CA GLU A 138 -26.77 -30.31 -2.81
C GLU A 138 -26.71 -29.86 -4.28
N GLU A 139 -27.08 -30.77 -5.19
CA GLU A 139 -27.09 -30.72 -6.67
C GLU A 139 -27.91 -29.56 -7.30
N ASP A 140 -27.84 -28.36 -6.75
CA ASP A 140 -28.50 -27.17 -7.29
C ASP A 140 -27.77 -26.66 -8.55
N GLU A 141 -28.56 -26.17 -9.49
CA GLU A 141 -28.10 -25.58 -10.75
C GLU A 141 -27.03 -24.50 -10.50
N PHE A 142 -25.97 -24.49 -11.31
CA PHE A 142 -24.89 -23.52 -11.18
C PHE A 142 -25.37 -22.13 -11.63
N VAL A 143 -25.49 -21.21 -10.68
CA VAL A 143 -26.09 -19.88 -10.87
C VAL A 143 -25.13 -18.78 -10.46
N SER A 144 -25.35 -17.55 -10.94
CA SER A 144 -24.44 -16.42 -10.69
C SER A 144 -24.29 -16.04 -9.21
N THR A 145 -25.23 -16.43 -8.34
CA THR A 145 -25.11 -16.24 -6.88
C THR A 145 -24.02 -17.11 -6.25
N ASP A 146 -23.63 -18.22 -6.89
CA ASP A 146 -22.64 -19.18 -6.37
C ASP A 146 -21.22 -18.59 -6.34
N TYR A 147 -20.95 -17.59 -7.18
CA TYR A 147 -19.65 -16.92 -7.28
C TYR A 147 -19.75 -15.41 -7.14
N ARG A 148 -20.87 -14.93 -6.60
CA ARG A 148 -21.04 -13.51 -6.29
C ARG A 148 -20.21 -13.14 -5.06
N PHE A 149 -19.54 -12.00 -5.11
CA PHE A 149 -18.77 -11.53 -3.96
C PHE A 149 -19.72 -10.95 -2.90
N GLU A 150 -19.48 -11.28 -1.63
CA GLU A 150 -20.26 -10.71 -0.51
C GLU A 150 -20.10 -9.19 -0.44
N ASN A 151 -18.90 -8.69 -0.70
CA ASN A 151 -18.59 -7.28 -0.78
C ASN A 151 -18.03 -6.91 -2.16
N GLU A 152 -18.81 -6.13 -2.89
CA GLU A 152 -18.48 -5.66 -4.24
C GLU A 152 -17.86 -4.25 -4.25
N SER A 153 -17.58 -3.65 -3.07
CA SER A 153 -17.07 -2.28 -2.98
C SER A 153 -15.78 -2.07 -3.77
N PHE A 154 -14.90 -3.07 -3.78
CA PHE A 154 -13.62 -2.99 -4.49
C PHE A 154 -13.79 -3.01 -6.03
N LEU A 155 -14.83 -3.66 -6.55
CA LEU A 155 -15.08 -3.73 -8.01
C LEU A 155 -15.27 -2.34 -8.61
N ARG A 156 -15.85 -1.43 -7.84
CA ARG A 156 -16.07 -0.03 -8.26
C ARG A 156 -14.78 0.75 -8.47
N TYR A 157 -13.66 0.29 -7.94
CA TYR A 157 -12.38 1.02 -7.97
C TYR A 157 -11.24 0.17 -8.55
N ILE A 158 -11.57 -0.98 -9.15
CA ILE A 158 -10.59 -1.75 -9.89
C ILE A 158 -10.14 -0.96 -11.12
N ASN A 159 -8.87 -1.10 -11.50
CA ASN A 159 -8.20 -0.30 -12.56
C ASN A 159 -8.20 1.22 -12.29
N THR A 160 -8.41 1.66 -11.05
CA THR A 160 -8.27 3.05 -10.61
C THR A 160 -7.07 3.18 -9.66
N PRO A 161 -6.17 4.17 -9.85
CA PRO A 161 -5.06 4.39 -8.93
C PRO A 161 -5.54 4.44 -7.49
N LYS A 162 -4.83 3.77 -6.58
CA LYS A 162 -5.25 3.66 -5.19
C LYS A 162 -4.09 3.40 -4.25
N ILE A 163 -4.26 3.79 -2.98
CA ILE A 163 -3.37 3.37 -1.90
C ILE A 163 -3.98 2.12 -1.27
N ILE A 164 -3.17 1.07 -1.08
CA ILE A 164 -3.55 -0.18 -0.42
C ILE A 164 -2.90 -0.20 0.96
N ILE A 165 -3.70 -0.32 2.00
CA ILE A 165 -3.26 -0.45 3.38
C ILE A 165 -3.61 -1.85 3.87
N THR A 166 -2.61 -2.70 4.10
CA THR A 166 -2.85 -4.06 4.61
C THR A 166 -2.95 -4.05 6.14
N SER A 167 -3.87 -4.84 6.72
CA SER A 167 -4.05 -4.92 8.17
C SER A 167 -3.00 -5.85 8.80
N ASN A 168 -1.76 -5.38 8.95
CA ASN A 168 -0.82 -6.00 9.87
C ASN A 168 -0.72 -5.20 11.17
N SER A 169 0.11 -5.63 12.13
CA SER A 169 0.28 -4.95 13.42
C SER A 169 0.77 -3.50 13.30
N ARG A 170 1.06 -3.02 12.08
CA ARG A 170 1.43 -1.64 11.75
C ARG A 170 0.63 -1.20 10.52
N LEU A 171 0.33 0.10 10.41
CA LEU A 171 -0.16 0.64 9.15
C LEU A 171 0.98 0.58 8.13
N GLN A 172 0.78 -0.17 7.06
CA GLN A 172 1.68 -0.21 5.91
C GLN A 172 0.88 0.10 4.66
N ALA A 173 1.29 1.16 3.98
CA ALA A 173 0.61 1.64 2.79
C ALA A 173 1.49 1.46 1.56
N SER A 174 0.90 0.97 0.48
CA SER A 174 1.53 0.88 -0.84
C SER A 174 0.71 1.66 -1.86
N TYR A 175 1.40 2.27 -2.82
CA TYR A 175 0.73 2.94 -3.94
C TYR A 175 0.60 2.00 -5.14
N ASP A 176 -0.64 1.72 -5.56
CA ASP A 176 -0.98 1.01 -6.79
C ASP A 176 -1.38 2.02 -7.88
N PRO A 177 -0.45 2.47 -8.74
CA PRO A 177 -0.75 3.45 -9.78
C PRO A 177 -1.65 2.87 -10.89
N THR A 178 -1.66 1.55 -11.07
CA THR A 178 -2.45 0.89 -12.11
C THR A 178 -3.87 0.58 -11.67
N GLY A 179 -4.10 0.52 -10.36
CA GLY A 179 -5.37 0.11 -9.80
C GLY A 179 -5.71 -1.37 -10.00
N LYS A 180 -4.82 -2.19 -10.56
CA LYS A 180 -5.09 -3.59 -10.91
C LYS A 180 -5.03 -4.54 -9.71
N HIS A 181 -4.36 -4.16 -8.63
CA HIS A 181 -4.14 -5.08 -7.53
C HIS A 181 -5.41 -5.28 -6.70
N VAL A 182 -5.80 -6.54 -6.51
CA VAL A 182 -6.81 -6.96 -5.53
C VAL A 182 -6.09 -7.29 -4.22
N PHE A 183 -6.66 -6.95 -3.08
CA PHE A 183 -5.97 -7.08 -1.78
C PHE A 183 -6.87 -7.68 -0.70
N ALA A 184 -6.27 -8.53 0.14
CA ALA A 184 -6.93 -9.20 1.25
C ALA A 184 -7.02 -8.29 2.48
N ASN A 185 -8.15 -8.31 3.21
CA ASN A 185 -8.27 -7.82 4.61
C ASN A 185 -7.78 -6.38 4.89
N GLY A 186 -7.54 -5.60 3.84
CA GLY A 186 -6.99 -4.26 3.91
C GLY A 186 -8.01 -3.21 3.52
N VAL A 187 -7.53 -1.97 3.44
CA VAL A 187 -8.31 -0.81 3.05
C VAL A 187 -7.71 -0.20 1.79
N GLY A 188 -8.55 0.06 0.80
CA GLY A 188 -8.21 0.83 -0.40
C GLY A 188 -8.63 2.29 -0.24
N VAL A 189 -7.79 3.20 -0.72
CA VAL A 189 -8.06 4.65 -0.70
C VAL A 189 -7.90 5.19 -2.11
N VAL A 190 -8.96 5.78 -2.66
CA VAL A 190 -8.94 6.54 -3.91
C VAL A 190 -9.00 8.02 -3.56
N LEU A 191 -7.96 8.77 -3.90
CA LEU A 191 -7.87 10.21 -3.65
C LEU A 191 -8.62 11.01 -4.71
N GLY A 192 -9.18 12.15 -4.30
CA GLY A 192 -9.79 13.13 -5.21
C GLY A 192 -8.79 13.85 -6.10
N ASP A 193 -7.56 14.02 -5.60
CA ASP A 193 -6.46 14.65 -6.30
C ASP A 193 -5.34 13.63 -6.55
N PRO A 194 -5.07 13.25 -7.82
CA PRO A 194 -4.02 12.31 -8.18
C PRO A 194 -2.60 12.76 -7.79
N THR A 195 -2.37 14.06 -7.61
CA THR A 195 -1.03 14.56 -7.24
C THR A 195 -0.65 14.18 -5.80
N LEU A 196 -1.64 13.86 -4.96
CA LEU A 196 -1.44 13.61 -3.53
C LEU A 196 -1.10 12.16 -3.18
N TYR A 197 -1.19 11.21 -4.13
CA TYR A 197 -0.97 9.78 -3.84
C TYR A 197 0.37 9.53 -3.15
N LEU A 198 1.45 10.10 -3.67
CA LEU A 198 2.80 9.91 -3.15
C LEU A 198 2.99 10.50 -1.75
N TYR A 199 2.44 11.70 -1.52
CA TYR A 199 2.46 12.37 -0.22
C TYR A 199 1.68 11.56 0.82
N VAL A 200 0.43 11.20 0.51
CA VAL A 200 -0.44 10.48 1.44
C VAL A 200 0.12 9.07 1.74
N THR A 201 0.70 8.38 0.75
CA THR A 201 1.40 7.11 1.00
C THR A 201 2.59 7.30 1.95
N ALA A 202 3.35 8.39 1.86
CA ALA A 202 4.44 8.67 2.79
C ALA A 202 3.93 8.95 4.21
N VAL A 203 2.86 9.76 4.33
CA VAL A 203 2.17 10.05 5.59
C VAL A 203 1.69 8.76 6.27
N LEU A 204 1.04 7.86 5.55
CA LEU A 204 0.50 6.60 6.09
C LEU A 204 1.60 5.61 6.53
N ASN A 205 2.81 5.71 6.00
CA ASN A 205 3.97 4.91 6.42
C ASN A 205 4.86 5.58 7.48
N SER A 206 4.56 6.82 7.86
CA SER A 206 5.39 7.59 8.79
C SER A 206 5.11 7.25 10.26
N SER A 207 5.94 7.79 11.15
CA SER A 207 5.84 7.54 12.59
C SER A 207 4.58 8.09 13.23
N ILE A 208 4.00 9.19 12.71
CA ILE A 208 2.70 9.71 13.16
C ILE A 208 1.55 8.72 12.95
N ALA A 209 1.60 7.89 11.89
CA ALA A 209 0.55 6.92 11.61
C ALA A 209 0.47 5.85 12.71
N ARG A 210 1.57 5.61 13.44
CA ARG A 210 1.59 4.69 14.59
C ARG A 210 0.76 5.19 15.76
N ALA A 211 0.59 6.51 15.90
CA ALA A 211 -0.26 7.08 16.95
C ALA A 211 -1.76 7.01 16.60
N PHE A 212 -2.11 6.65 15.37
CA PHE A 212 -3.50 6.67 14.89
C PHE A 212 -4.47 5.78 15.67
N PRO A 213 -4.14 4.53 16.06
CA PRO A 213 -5.03 3.70 16.87
C PRO A 213 -5.46 4.38 18.19
N GLU A 214 -4.59 5.20 18.78
CA GLU A 214 -4.89 5.94 20.01
C GLU A 214 -5.68 7.22 19.78
N VAL A 215 -5.41 7.92 18.69
CA VAL A 215 -6.26 9.02 18.21
C VAL A 215 -7.69 8.51 17.99
N TRP A 216 -7.84 7.30 17.48
CA TRP A 216 -9.13 6.64 17.30
C TRP A 216 -9.78 6.23 18.63
N SER A 217 -9.05 5.55 19.52
CA SER A 217 -9.60 5.04 20.78
C SER A 217 -10.12 6.16 21.70
N ARG A 218 -9.47 7.33 21.70
CA ARG A 218 -9.95 8.51 22.44
C ARG A 218 -11.29 9.06 21.97
N LYS A 219 -11.72 8.78 20.73
CA LYS A 219 -13.03 9.18 20.21
C LYS A 219 -14.18 8.30 20.72
N GLY A 220 -13.90 7.36 21.64
CA GLY A 220 -14.92 6.53 22.29
C GLY A 220 -15.50 5.43 21.41
N VAL A 221 -14.90 5.17 20.25
CA VAL A 221 -15.32 4.09 19.35
C VAL A 221 -14.61 2.81 19.79
N GLN A 222 -15.40 1.76 20.08
CA GLN A 222 -14.87 0.48 20.56
C GLN A 222 -13.68 0.00 19.72
N SER A 223 -12.65 -0.46 20.43
CA SER A 223 -11.49 -1.15 19.87
C SER A 223 -11.95 -2.36 19.07
N ARG A 224 -12.14 -2.18 17.76
CA ARG A 224 -12.06 -3.31 16.84
C ARG A 224 -10.58 -3.54 16.64
N SER A 225 -10.12 -4.73 16.98
CA SER A 225 -8.72 -5.16 16.87
C SER A 225 -8.18 -5.16 15.43
N LYS A 226 -9.02 -4.84 14.44
CA LYS A 226 -8.69 -4.85 13.02
C LYS A 226 -8.99 -3.50 12.37
N LEU A 227 -7.99 -2.97 11.66
CA LEU A 227 -8.14 -1.81 10.79
C LEU A 227 -9.33 -2.02 9.85
N ASN A 228 -10.14 -0.98 9.67
CA ASN A 228 -11.22 -0.95 8.70
C ASN A 228 -11.33 0.44 8.07
N SER A 229 -12.06 0.52 6.97
CA SER A 229 -12.35 1.72 6.19
C SER A 229 -12.94 2.85 7.04
N GLN A 230 -13.87 2.57 7.96
CA GLN A 230 -14.48 3.60 8.82
C GLN A 230 -13.47 4.25 9.75
N MET A 231 -12.55 3.46 10.30
CA MET A 231 -11.43 3.97 11.07
C MET A 231 -10.55 4.83 10.17
N LEU A 232 -10.06 4.29 9.05
CA LEU A 232 -9.09 4.98 8.20
C LEU A 232 -9.64 6.28 7.60
N LYS A 233 -10.95 6.39 7.33
CA LYS A 233 -11.63 7.64 6.95
C LYS A 233 -11.32 8.80 7.91
N ARG A 234 -11.15 8.53 9.21
CA ARG A 234 -10.85 9.55 10.23
C ARG A 234 -9.36 9.77 10.47
N PHE A 235 -8.48 9.15 9.67
CA PHE A 235 -7.04 9.40 9.77
C PHE A 235 -6.75 10.89 9.53
N PRO A 236 -6.04 11.59 10.44
CA PRO A 236 -5.79 13.02 10.31
C PRO A 236 -4.80 13.29 9.17
N VAL A 237 -5.14 14.22 8.28
CA VAL A 237 -4.27 14.63 7.17
C VAL A 237 -3.95 16.12 7.30
N ALA A 238 -2.68 16.42 7.53
CA ALA A 238 -2.14 17.77 7.48
C ALA A 238 -1.28 17.94 6.23
N PHE A 239 -1.11 19.18 5.79
CA PHE A 239 -0.23 19.54 4.68
C PHE A 239 0.81 20.56 5.16
N PRO A 240 2.04 20.52 4.64
CA PRO A 240 3.08 21.47 5.04
C PRO A 240 2.66 22.89 4.66
N LYS A 241 2.93 23.85 5.55
CA LYS A 241 2.64 25.27 5.30
C LYS A 241 3.66 25.95 4.38
N LYS A 242 4.88 25.41 4.34
CA LYS A 242 5.98 25.92 3.50
C LYS A 242 5.91 25.25 2.14
N ASP A 243 5.97 26.05 1.09
CA ASP A 243 5.94 25.58 -0.30
C ASP A 243 7.11 24.62 -0.58
N GLY A 244 6.86 23.62 -1.42
CA GLY A 244 7.88 22.66 -1.87
C GLY A 244 8.16 21.49 -0.93
N ILE A 245 7.81 21.55 0.37
CA ILE A 245 8.00 20.41 1.29
C ILE A 245 7.18 19.18 0.85
N GLU A 246 5.94 19.40 0.40
CA GLU A 246 5.09 18.33 -0.13
C GLU A 246 5.74 17.62 -1.32
N ASN A 247 6.36 18.39 -2.22
CA ASN A 247 7.09 17.86 -3.38
C ASN A 247 8.33 17.08 -2.97
N ILE A 248 9.07 17.55 -1.96
CA ILE A 248 10.22 16.82 -1.42
C ILE A 248 9.75 15.48 -0.83
N ILE A 249 8.71 15.47 0.00
CA ILE A 249 8.14 14.25 0.60
C ILE A 249 7.67 13.29 -0.51
N SER A 250 6.95 13.80 -1.50
CA SER A 250 6.46 13.00 -2.63
C SER A 250 7.61 12.42 -3.45
N THR A 251 8.69 13.18 -3.68
CA THR A 251 9.88 12.70 -4.40
C THR A 251 10.61 11.63 -3.61
N ILE A 252 10.75 11.80 -2.28
CA ILE A 252 11.31 10.75 -1.41
C ILE A 252 10.43 9.50 -1.46
N SER A 253 9.10 9.66 -1.47
CA SER A 253 8.15 8.55 -1.61
C SER A 253 8.41 7.75 -2.90
N ARG A 254 8.70 8.43 -4.03
CA ARG A 254 9.12 7.77 -5.29
C ARG A 254 10.43 7.02 -5.15
N TYR A 255 11.44 7.59 -4.48
CA TYR A 255 12.70 6.88 -4.18
C TYR A 255 12.45 5.62 -3.34
N LEU A 256 11.55 5.71 -2.36
CA LEU A 256 11.18 4.58 -1.50
C LEU A 256 10.39 3.50 -2.25
N ILE A 257 9.51 3.87 -3.18
CA ILE A 257 8.83 2.93 -4.08
C ILE A 257 9.88 2.16 -4.91
N TYR A 258 10.80 2.87 -5.56
CA TYR A 258 11.89 2.26 -6.32
C TYR A 258 12.70 1.27 -5.46
N LEU A 259 13.21 1.73 -4.31
CA LEU A 259 14.07 0.93 -3.44
C LEU A 259 13.36 -0.31 -2.89
N ASN A 260 12.08 -0.21 -2.52
CA ASN A 260 11.32 -1.36 -2.06
C ASN A 260 11.03 -2.35 -3.20
N ARG A 261 10.73 -1.89 -4.42
CA ARG A 261 10.61 -2.76 -5.61
C ARG A 261 11.91 -3.51 -5.89
N GLN A 262 13.04 -2.80 -5.91
CA GLN A 262 14.35 -3.42 -6.15
C GLN A 262 14.69 -4.44 -5.06
N LYS A 263 14.42 -4.13 -3.79
CA LYS A 263 14.59 -5.08 -2.67
C LYS A 263 13.73 -6.34 -2.85
N GLN A 264 12.50 -6.20 -3.32
CA GLN A 264 11.60 -7.33 -3.58
C GLN A 264 12.06 -8.20 -4.76
N MET A 265 12.66 -7.60 -5.80
CA MET A 265 13.19 -8.32 -6.97
C MET A 265 14.53 -9.00 -6.69
N ALA A 266 15.36 -8.44 -5.81
CA ALA A 266 16.71 -8.91 -5.50
C ALA A 266 16.78 -10.22 -4.68
N LYS A 267 15.71 -11.02 -4.61
CA LYS A 267 15.60 -12.26 -3.80
C LYS A 267 16.71 -13.30 -4.04
N ALA A 268 17.45 -13.22 -5.15
CA ALA A 268 18.61 -14.08 -5.45
C ALA A 268 19.99 -13.46 -5.19
N TYR A 269 20.09 -12.12 -5.08
CA TYR A 269 21.37 -11.42 -4.90
C TYR A 269 21.18 -10.22 -3.97
N ALA A 270 21.63 -10.34 -2.72
CA ALA A 270 21.66 -9.22 -1.79
C ALA A 270 22.70 -8.19 -2.25
N ILE A 271 22.26 -7.14 -2.94
CA ILE A 271 23.11 -5.98 -3.20
C ILE A 271 23.23 -5.21 -1.87
N PRO A 272 24.44 -5.09 -1.29
CA PRO A 272 24.63 -4.38 -0.03
C PRO A 272 24.18 -2.91 -0.14
N GLY A 273 23.52 -2.38 0.90
CA GLY A 273 23.21 -0.95 1.01
C GLY A 273 21.76 -0.53 0.73
N TYR A 274 20.89 -1.42 0.21
CA TYR A 274 19.46 -1.09 0.02
C TYR A 274 18.77 -0.68 1.32
N GLN A 275 18.96 -1.45 2.38
CA GLN A 275 18.31 -1.17 3.66
C GLN A 275 18.78 0.17 4.25
N GLU A 276 20.07 0.47 4.14
CA GLU A 276 20.63 1.72 4.64
C GLU A 276 20.10 2.95 3.89
N LEU A 277 19.88 2.83 2.57
CA LEU A 277 19.24 3.88 1.78
C LEU A 277 17.76 4.05 2.12
N ILE A 278 17.04 2.93 2.21
CA ILE A 278 15.63 2.93 2.62
C ILE A 278 15.48 3.62 3.97
N ASP A 279 16.31 3.26 4.95
CA ASP A 279 16.27 3.84 6.29
C ASP A 279 16.62 5.33 6.28
N PHE A 280 17.60 5.74 5.47
CA PHE A 280 17.97 7.15 5.30
C PHE A 280 16.81 7.99 4.75
N TYR A 281 16.23 7.58 3.62
CA TYR A 281 15.15 8.31 2.97
C TYR A 281 13.86 8.28 3.80
N LYS A 282 13.53 7.15 4.44
CA LYS A 282 12.42 7.09 5.41
C LYS A 282 12.63 8.07 6.53
N ARG A 283 13.85 8.18 7.07
CA ARG A 283 14.13 9.09 8.18
C ARG A 283 13.97 10.55 7.79
N ILE A 284 14.36 10.95 6.58
CA ILE A 284 14.14 12.31 6.07
C ILE A 284 12.63 12.57 5.85
N SER A 285 11.92 11.63 5.21
CA SER A 285 10.48 11.77 4.97
C SER A 285 9.69 11.87 6.27
N ASP A 286 9.94 10.94 7.20
CA ASP A 286 9.36 10.91 8.55
C ASP A 286 9.64 12.23 9.28
N LEU A 287 10.82 12.80 9.07
CA LEU A 287 11.20 14.05 9.69
C LEU A 287 10.38 15.24 9.18
N LEU A 288 10.23 15.37 7.87
CA LEU A 288 9.42 16.43 7.26
C LEU A 288 7.93 16.29 7.60
N ILE A 289 7.43 15.06 7.72
CA ILE A 289 6.04 14.78 8.10
C ILE A 289 5.81 15.11 9.58
N VAL A 290 6.68 14.71 10.49
CA VAL A 290 6.55 15.06 11.92
C VAL A 290 6.59 16.58 12.13
N ASP A 291 7.47 17.28 11.41
CA ASP A 291 7.51 18.75 11.44
C ASP A 291 6.17 19.35 11.00
N THR A 292 5.63 18.87 9.88
CA THR A 292 4.33 19.32 9.35
C THR A 292 3.19 19.15 10.37
N TYR A 293 3.16 18.01 11.06
CA TYR A 293 2.06 17.63 11.95
C TYR A 293 2.16 18.23 13.35
N ILE A 294 3.37 18.51 13.84
CA ILE A 294 3.59 18.78 15.27
C ILE A 294 4.29 20.12 15.50
N THR A 295 5.46 20.36 14.90
CA THR A 295 6.35 21.44 15.34
C THR A 295 6.34 22.66 14.41
N ASN A 296 6.34 22.46 13.09
CA ASN A 296 6.53 23.49 12.06
C ASN A 296 7.75 24.39 12.33
N ASP A 297 8.83 23.81 12.86
CA ASP A 297 10.04 24.50 13.36
C ASP A 297 11.33 24.07 12.63
N LEU A 298 11.25 23.25 11.58
CA LEU A 298 12.43 22.77 10.86
C LEU A 298 13.32 23.92 10.37
N ASP A 299 14.63 23.76 10.60
CA ASP A 299 15.69 24.68 10.16
C ASP A 299 15.58 24.93 8.64
N PRO A 300 15.37 26.19 8.19
CA PRO A 300 15.29 26.52 6.77
C PRO A 300 16.52 26.03 5.97
N LYS A 301 17.70 26.04 6.58
CA LYS A 301 18.93 25.55 5.91
C LYS A 301 18.86 24.06 5.58
N LEU A 302 18.19 23.28 6.42
CA LEU A 302 17.97 21.86 6.14
C LEU A 302 17.05 21.71 4.93
N LEU A 303 15.99 22.54 4.85
CA LEU A 303 15.09 22.53 3.71
C LEU A 303 15.80 22.92 2.41
N ASP A 304 16.68 23.91 2.46
CA ASP A 304 17.49 24.32 1.30
C ASP A 304 18.38 23.16 0.81
N VAL A 305 19.11 22.51 1.72
CA VAL A 305 19.94 21.33 1.39
C VAL A 305 19.09 20.21 0.79
N LEU A 306 17.91 19.93 1.34
CA LEU A 306 17.02 18.90 0.82
C LEU A 306 16.45 19.29 -0.55
N ALA A 307 16.03 20.53 -0.75
CA ALA A 307 15.49 21.01 -2.01
C ALA A 307 16.53 21.01 -3.15
N GLU A 308 17.79 21.31 -2.85
CA GLU A 308 18.88 21.27 -3.83
C GLU A 308 19.23 19.85 -4.30
N ASN A 309 19.07 18.85 -3.42
CA ASN A 309 19.52 17.48 -3.67
C ASN A 309 18.40 16.52 -4.05
N ILE A 310 17.20 16.69 -3.49
CA ILE A 310 16.04 15.83 -3.73
C ILE A 310 15.29 16.41 -4.92
N THR A 311 15.71 15.97 -6.10
CA THR A 311 15.14 16.40 -7.36
C THR A 311 14.29 15.29 -7.95
N ALA A 312 13.10 15.65 -8.42
CA ALA A 312 12.29 14.75 -9.21
C ALA A 312 12.99 14.57 -10.57
N SER A 313 13.37 13.34 -10.93
CA SER A 313 13.58 13.07 -12.34
C SER A 313 12.21 13.04 -13.03
N ASP A 314 12.16 13.65 -14.21
CA ASP A 314 10.97 13.64 -15.07
C ASP A 314 10.62 12.20 -15.44
N GLY A 315 9.34 11.82 -15.29
CA GLY A 315 8.83 10.49 -15.63
C GLY A 315 8.99 9.42 -14.54
N GLY A 316 8.14 8.39 -14.59
CA GLY A 316 7.90 7.37 -13.56
C GLY A 316 9.06 6.40 -13.27
N PHE A 317 10.24 6.93 -12.95
CA PHE A 317 11.45 6.17 -12.63
C PHE A 317 11.26 5.20 -11.47
N GLU A 318 10.31 5.46 -10.56
CA GLU A 318 10.01 4.59 -9.43
C GLU A 318 9.53 3.20 -9.87
N TYR A 319 9.05 3.11 -11.12
CA TYR A 319 8.66 1.88 -11.79
C TYR A 319 9.72 1.33 -12.76
N SER A 320 10.91 1.96 -12.81
CA SER A 320 12.05 1.48 -13.60
C SER A 320 12.74 0.28 -12.92
N ASP A 321 13.37 -0.55 -13.75
CA ASP A 321 14.22 -1.67 -13.34
C ASP A 321 15.72 -1.34 -13.52
N ASP A 322 16.05 -0.08 -13.86
CA ASP A 322 17.44 0.37 -14.04
C ASP A 322 18.18 0.45 -12.69
N ILE A 323 19.19 -0.41 -12.52
CA ILE A 323 20.04 -0.46 -11.32
C ILE A 323 20.89 0.82 -11.17
N ASN A 324 21.17 1.56 -12.24
CA ASN A 324 21.97 2.78 -12.14
C ASN A 324 21.28 3.87 -11.29
N LEU A 325 19.95 3.81 -11.16
CA LEU A 325 19.21 4.69 -10.24
C LEU A 325 19.63 4.48 -8.79
N LEU A 326 20.03 3.26 -8.39
CA LEU A 326 20.57 3.00 -7.05
C LEU A 326 21.84 3.81 -6.79
N ILE A 327 22.75 3.88 -7.78
CA ILE A 327 23.98 4.67 -7.69
C ILE A 327 23.64 6.16 -7.55
N GLY A 328 22.68 6.66 -8.34
CA GLY A 328 22.19 8.03 -8.23
C GLY A 328 21.64 8.34 -6.83
N LEU A 329 20.84 7.43 -6.24
CA LEU A 329 20.32 7.58 -4.89
C LEU A 329 21.41 7.52 -3.81
N GLN A 330 22.50 6.78 -4.02
CA GLN A 330 23.66 6.81 -3.12
C GLN A 330 24.38 8.16 -3.18
N GLU A 331 24.57 8.71 -4.38
CA GLU A 331 25.23 10.01 -4.54
C GLU A 331 24.38 11.15 -3.96
N ILE A 332 23.05 11.12 -4.14
CA ILE A 332 22.14 12.09 -3.48
C ILE A 332 22.30 12.04 -1.96
N LYS A 333 22.28 10.84 -1.36
CA LYS A 333 22.52 10.68 0.08
C LYS A 333 23.87 11.28 0.49
N LYS A 334 24.94 10.99 -0.26
CA LYS A 334 26.29 11.51 0.01
C LYS A 334 26.35 13.03 -0.12
N ASN A 335 25.66 13.63 -1.08
CA ASN A 335 25.62 15.07 -1.26
C ASN A 335 24.88 15.75 -0.10
N ILE A 336 23.74 15.21 0.33
CA ILE A 336 23.01 15.70 1.51
C ILE A 336 23.90 15.62 2.75
N LEU A 337 24.56 14.48 3.00
CA LEU A 337 25.42 14.29 4.17
C LEU A 337 26.69 15.13 4.14
N SER A 338 27.22 15.44 2.95
CA SER A 338 28.43 16.25 2.78
C SER A 338 28.15 17.75 2.69
N ALA A 339 26.89 18.16 2.58
CA ALA A 339 26.50 19.56 2.56
C ALA A 339 27.01 20.28 3.84
N PRO A 340 27.74 21.40 3.71
CA PRO A 340 28.37 22.09 4.85
C PRO A 340 27.40 22.50 5.95
N ASP A 341 26.14 22.72 5.57
CA ASP A 341 25.08 23.11 6.48
C ASP A 341 24.35 21.90 7.08
N PHE A 342 24.37 20.71 6.48
CA PHE A 342 23.64 19.54 7.01
C PHE A 342 24.11 19.14 8.41
N GLY A 343 25.43 19.07 8.64
CA GLY A 343 25.99 18.82 9.98
C GLY A 343 25.78 19.97 10.98
N LYS A 344 25.38 21.15 10.50
CA LYS A 344 25.08 22.35 11.31
C LYS A 344 23.59 22.58 11.52
N CYS A 345 22.74 21.88 10.76
CA CYS A 345 21.29 21.93 10.88
C CYS A 345 20.92 21.50 12.30
N ARG A 346 20.16 22.34 12.99
CA ARG A 346 19.72 22.03 14.35
C ARG A 346 18.39 21.31 14.28
N PHE A 347 18.36 20.10 14.83
CA PHE A 347 17.11 19.50 15.28
C PHE A 347 16.83 20.02 16.68
N SER A 348 15.63 20.54 16.92
CA SER A 348 15.26 20.89 18.29
C SER A 348 15.31 19.62 19.16
N ASN A 349 15.75 19.75 20.41
CA ASN A 349 15.71 18.62 21.36
C ASN A 349 14.26 18.08 21.50
N GLU A 350 13.29 18.97 21.30
CA GLU A 350 11.87 18.69 21.21
C GLU A 350 11.54 17.68 20.09
N PHE A 351 12.01 17.95 18.88
CA PHE A 351 11.85 17.08 17.73
C PHE A 351 12.44 15.67 17.94
N THR A 352 13.65 15.61 18.51
CA THR A 352 14.31 14.32 18.82
C THR A 352 13.51 13.51 19.85
N ASN A 353 12.92 14.17 20.84
CA ASN A 353 12.07 13.53 21.84
C ASN A 353 10.76 13.00 21.23
N ILE A 354 10.11 13.76 20.33
CA ILE A 354 8.88 13.33 19.64
C ILE A 354 9.15 12.04 18.85
N LEU A 355 10.21 12.02 18.04
CA LEU A 355 10.58 10.83 17.27
C LEU A 355 10.92 9.64 18.17
N ALA A 356 11.61 9.88 19.29
CA ALA A 356 11.89 8.81 20.26
C ALA A 356 10.59 8.25 20.87
N THR A 357 9.64 9.11 21.24
CA THR A 357 8.33 8.68 21.77
C THR A 357 7.51 7.90 20.73
N LEU A 358 7.50 8.32 19.46
CA LEU A 358 6.81 7.60 18.39
C LEU A 358 7.47 6.26 18.05
N LYS A 359 8.80 6.15 18.18
CA LYS A 359 9.58 4.93 17.83
C LYS A 359 9.67 3.91 18.96
N ASN A 360 9.80 4.33 20.21
CA ASN A 360 10.10 3.46 21.36
C ASN A 360 8.87 2.88 22.05
N ASN A 361 7.68 3.41 21.79
CA ASN A 361 6.46 2.83 22.31
C ASN A 361 6.13 1.56 21.49
N ALA A 362 6.61 0.42 21.98
CA ALA A 362 6.29 -0.90 21.43
C ALA A 362 4.81 -1.30 21.64
N VAL A 363 4.00 -0.42 22.25
CA VAL A 363 2.60 -0.60 22.68
C VAL A 363 1.72 0.51 22.09
N TRP A 364 1.77 0.69 20.76
CA TRP A 364 0.79 1.48 20.03
C TRP A 364 -0.36 0.58 19.55
#